data_AF-A0A4R6FKZ7-F1
#
_entry.id   AF-A0A4R6FKZ7-F1
#
_cell.length_a   1.000
_cell.length_b   1.000
_cell.length_c   1.000
_cell.angle_alpha   90.00
_cell.angle_beta   90.00
_cell.angle_gamma   90.00
#
_symmetry.space_group_name_H-M   'P 1'
#
loop_
_entity.id
_entity.type
_entity.pdbx_description
1 polymer ?
#
loop_
_entity_poly.entity_id
_entity_poly.type
_entity_poly.pdbx_seq_one_letter_code
_entity_poly.pdbx_strand_id
1 'polypeptide(L)' 'MNNSQVLNTILIAVGGGLLIYAIAAENAHAYFKIVGLIIIMLGLYRATNFWVATKDDHKEDENNE' A
#
# COMPACT_ATOMS: atom_id res chain seq x y z
N MET A 1 -5.54 -13.46 -10.78
CA MET A 1 -5.07 -12.26 -10.04
C MET A 1 -4.73 -12.70 -8.65
N ASN A 2 -3.45 -12.64 -8.24
CA ASN A 2 -3.06 -13.06 -6.90
C ASN A 2 -3.74 -12.17 -5.86
N ASN A 3 -4.42 -12.76 -4.87
CA ASN A 3 -5.12 -12.04 -3.80
C ASN A 3 -4.24 -11.00 -3.09
N SER A 4 -2.91 -11.21 -3.07
CA SER A 4 -1.94 -10.28 -2.50
C SER A 4 -1.86 -8.93 -3.24
N GLN A 5 -1.94 -8.91 -4.57
CA GLN A 5 -1.88 -7.67 -5.34
C GLN A 5 -3.15 -6.85 -5.16
N VAL A 6 -4.31 -7.52 -5.21
CA VAL A 6 -5.62 -6.89 -5.01
C VAL A 6 -5.72 -6.26 -3.61
N LEU A 7 -5.24 -6.97 -2.58
CA LEU A 7 -5.24 -6.47 -1.21
C LEU A 7 -4.34 -5.24 -1.03
N ASN A 8 -3.16 -5.23 -1.66
CA ASN A 8 -2.26 -4.07 -1.60
C ASN A 8 -2.88 -2.84 -2.27
N THR A 9 -3.48 -3.00 -3.45
CA THR A 9 -4.14 -1.90 -4.16
C THR A 9 -5.32 -1.34 -3.37
N ILE A 10 -6.12 -2.21 -2.75
CA ILE A 10 -7.25 -1.79 -1.90
C ILE A 10 -6.75 -1.02 -0.67
N LEU A 11 -5.69 -1.49 0.01
CA LEU A 11 -5.12 -0.79 1.17
C LEU A 11 -4.65 0.63 0.81
N ILE A 12 -3.98 0.78 -0.33
CA ILE A 12 -3.48 2.08 -0.80
C ILE A 12 -4.66 2.99 -1.17
N ALA A 13 -5.65 2.49 -1.90
CA ALA A 13 -6.82 3.26 -2.31
C ALA A 13 -7.64 3.74 -1.10
N VAL A 14 -7.89 2.85 -0.14
CA VAL A 14 -8.63 3.18 1.10
C VAL A 14 -7.82 4.14 1.97
N GLY A 15 -6.51 3.92 2.15
CA GLY A 15 -5.64 4.82 2.91
C GLY A 15 -5.54 6.22 2.29
N GLY A 16 -5.43 6.30 0.96
CA GLY A 16 -5.44 7.54 0.20
C GLY A 16 -6.75 8.30 0.33
N GLY A 17 -7.88 7.62 0.16
CA GLY A 17 -9.20 8.22 0.35
C GLY A 17 -9.42 8.73 1.77
N LEU A 18 -8.96 7.99 2.78
CA LEU A 18 -9.08 8.40 4.18
C LEU A 18 -8.22 9.62 4.51
N LEU A 19 -7.01 9.74 3.94
CA LEU A 19 -6.19 10.94 4.08
C LEU A 19 -6.80 12.16 3.39
N ILE A 20 -7.32 11.99 2.17
CA ILE A 20 -8.02 13.07 1.45
C ILE A 20 -9.20 13.56 2.30
N TYR A 21 -10.02 12.64 2.84
CA TYR A 21 -11.10 12.99 3.75
C TYR A 21 -10.60 13.71 5.01
N ALA A 22 -9.54 13.22 5.65
CA ALA A 22 -9.00 13.79 6.87
C ALA A 22 -8.37 15.18 6.69
N ILE A 23 -7.94 15.52 5.47
CA ILE A 23 -7.40 16.84 5.13
C ILE A 23 -8.51 17.79 4.67
N ALA A 24 -9.49 17.30 3.90
CA ALA A 24 -10.55 18.11 3.32
C ALA A 24 -11.69 18.43 4.31
N ALA A 25 -11.94 17.56 5.29
CA ALA A 25 -12.97 17.81 6.30
C ALA A 25 -12.42 18.72 7.42
N GLU A 26 -12.94 19.95 7.51
CA GLU A 26 -12.56 20.94 8.51
C GLU A 26 -12.76 20.47 9.96
N ASN A 27 -13.70 19.54 10.18
CA ASN A 27 -14.00 18.94 11.50
C ASN A 27 -13.43 17.53 11.68
N ALA A 28 -12.51 17.09 10.81
CA ALA A 28 -11.89 15.77 10.97
C ALA A 28 -11.09 15.71 12.27
N HIS A 29 -11.51 14.82 13.18
CA HIS A 29 -10.76 14.56 14.41
C HIS A 29 -9.32 14.14 14.09
N ALA A 30 -8.35 14.62 14.88
CA ALA A 30 -6.94 14.32 14.71
C ALA A 30 -6.64 12.81 14.64
N TYR A 31 -7.46 11.98 15.31
CA TYR A 31 -7.40 10.53 15.22
C TYR A 31 -7.56 9.99 13.79
N PHE A 32 -8.41 10.58 12.95
CA PHE A 32 -8.55 10.17 11.54
C PHE A 32 -7.28 10.43 10.74
N LYS A 33 -6.56 11.52 11.02
CA LYS A 33 -5.28 11.83 10.38
C LYS A 33 -4.22 10.78 10.72
N ILE A 34 -4.14 10.41 12.01
CA ILE A 34 -3.20 9.41 12.52
C ILE A 34 -3.51 8.02 11.93
N VAL A 35 -4.78 7.60 11.98
CA VAL A 35 -5.21 6.30 11.44
C VAL A 35 -5.00 6.24 9.93
N GLY A 36 -5.34 7.31 9.19
CA GLY A 36 -5.10 7.40 7.75
C GLY A 36 -3.61 7.27 7.40
N LEU A 37 -2.75 7.92 8.17
CA LEU A 37 -1.29 7.86 7.99
C LEU A 37 -0.75 6.45 8.25
N ILE A 38 -1.21 5.77 9.31
CA ILE A 38 -0.81 4.38 9.61
C ILE A 38 -1.25 3.42 8.50
N ILE A 39 -2.49 3.55 8.00
CA ILE A 39 -3.02 2.71 6.91
C ILE A 39 -2.21 2.92 5.62
N ILE A 40 -1.89 4.17 5.27
CA ILE A 40 -1.01 4.49 4.14
C ILE A 40 0.36 3.84 4.31
N MET A 41 1.00 3.99 5.48
CA MET A 41 2.31 3.40 5.77
C MET A 41 2.30 1.88 5.62
N LEU A 42 1.25 1.21 6.13
CA LEU A 42 1.08 -0.23 5.98
C LEU A 42 0.84 -0.67 4.53
N GLY A 43 0.02 0.07 3.79
CA GLY A 43 -0.24 -0.19 2.37
C GLY A 43 1.01 -0.04 1.52
N LEU A 44 1.78 1.04 1.75
CA LEU A 44 3.05 1.30 1.07
C LEU A 44 4.09 0.22 1.43
N TYR A 45 4.24 -0.10 2.72
CA TYR A 45 5.17 -1.13 3.19
C TYR A 45 4.90 -2.47 2.50
N ARG A 46 3.64 -2.91 2.45
CA ARG A 46 3.29 -4.15 1.75
C ARG A 46 3.53 -4.09 0.25
N ALA A 47 3.26 -2.95 -0.39
CA ALA A 47 3.52 -2.78 -1.82
C ALA A 47 5.02 -2.83 -2.13
N THR A 48 5.84 -2.13 -1.34
CA THR A 48 7.30 -2.17 -1.46
C THR A 48 7.85 -3.56 -1.16
N ASN A 49 7.38 -4.24 -0.11
CA ASN A 49 7.83 -5.57 0.24
C ASN A 49 7.44 -6.60 -0.83
N PHE A 50 6.24 -6.49 -1.40
CA PHE A 50 5.83 -7.30 -2.54
C PHE A 50 6.73 -7.04 -3.75
N TRP A 51 6.99 -5.76 -4.08
CA TRP A 51 7.88 -5.39 -5.18
C TRP A 51 9.29 -5.97 -4.99
N VAL A 52 9.87 -5.87 -3.79
CA VAL A 52 11.18 -6.46 -3.46
C VAL A 52 11.15 -7.98 -3.62
N ALA A 53 10.14 -8.65 -3.06
CA ALA A 53 10.02 -10.11 -3.12
C ALA A 53 9.91 -10.63 -4.57
N THR A 54 9.14 -9.95 -5.43
CA THR A 54 8.98 -10.34 -6.84
C THR A 54 10.12 -9.88 -7.75
N LYS A 55 11.06 -9.05 -7.25
CA LYS A 55 12.15 -8.52 -8.07
C LYS A 55 13.29 -9.51 -8.24
N ASP A 56 13.52 -10.39 -7.27
CA ASP A 56 14.53 -11.46 -7.38
C ASP A 56 14.04 -12.67 -8.17
N ASP A 57 12.73 -12.88 -8.31
CA ASP A 57 12.15 -13.93 -9.17
C ASP A 57 12.52 -13.74 -10.66
N HIS A 58 12.90 -12.52 -11.09
CA HIS A 58 13.38 -12.27 -12.46
C HIS A 58 14.85 -12.62 -12.69
N LYS A 59 15.60 -13.07 -11.67
CA LYS A 59 17.03 -13.42 -11.84
C LYS A 59 17.30 -14.92 -11.97
N GLU A 60 16.34 -15.78 -11.66
CA GLU A 60 16.53 -17.24 -11.76
C GLU A 60 16.22 -17.80 -13.15
N ASP A 61 15.52 -17.05 -14.01
CA ASP A 61 15.19 -17.48 -15.38
C ASP A 61 16.28 -17.14 -16.45
N GLU A 62 17.34 -16.41 -16.09
CA GLU A 62 18.42 -16.02 -17.03
C GLU A 62 19.68 -16.91 -16.96
N ASN A 63 19.67 -18.01 -16.18
CA ASN A 63 20.84 -18.90 -16.00
C ASN A 63 20.55 -20.36 -16.41
N ASN A 64 19.67 -20.55 -17.41
CA ASN A 64 19.37 -21.84 -18.03
C ASN A 64 19.23 -21.70 -19.56
N GLU A 65 20.21 -21.07 -20.24
CA GLU A 65 20.47 -21.27 -21.69
C GLU A 65 21.98 -21.28 -21.97
#